data_AF-A0A6G3MIP8-F1
#
_entry.id   AF-A0A6G3MIP8-F1
#
_cell.length_a   1.000
_cell.length_b   1.000
_cell.length_c   1.000
_cell.angle_alpha   90.00
_cell.angle_beta   90.00
_cell.angle_gamma   90.00
#
_symmetry.space_group_name_H-M   'P 1'
#
loop_
_entity.id
_entity.type
_entity.pdbx_description
1 polymer ?
#
loop_
_entity_poly.entity_id
_entity_poly.type
_entity_poly.pdbx_seq_one_letter_code
_entity_poly.pdbx_strand_id
1 'polypeptide(L)'
;CNHAQFREGQEASLPITELLTTGDATESALIKFIQIKYNNIKEIRSKFKRLFENPFDSNTKIHECVHENLETGEYLISMKGAPERIINKCTKIMINNQILNINEQWTLEFEKSYKTLGEMGERVLGLCYRLLTKEEYLKMFPDKFTTQAMDAAACDLCFLGLISLIDPPRPGAPYAIERCKSSGIRVIMITGDHSLTAAAIAKNVGILTLNIKSFKDIKEDMCNYDYFSSQKYSAVITGDDLYNLTARELEYIISNYSEIVFARTSP
;
A
#
# COMPACT_ATOMS: atom_id res chain seq x y z
N CYS A 1 -10.90 -6.05 -9.02
CA CYS A 1 -10.79 -4.89 -8.10
C CYS A 1 -9.80 -3.83 -8.64
N ASN A 2 -10.19 -3.07 -9.67
CA ASN A 2 -9.38 -2.00 -10.27
C ASN A 2 -10.31 -1.18 -11.20
N HIS A 3 -10.37 0.14 -11.04
CA HIS A 3 -11.25 1.02 -11.81
C HIS A 3 -10.58 1.59 -13.08
N ALA A 4 -9.24 1.55 -13.16
CA ALA A 4 -8.49 2.05 -14.30
C ALA A 4 -8.91 1.37 -15.62
N GLN A 5 -8.87 2.14 -16.71
CA GLN A 5 -9.14 1.67 -18.07
C GLN A 5 -8.14 2.29 -19.04
N PHE A 6 -7.80 1.61 -20.13
CA PHE A 6 -7.04 2.24 -21.22
C PHE A 6 -7.90 3.26 -21.95
N ARG A 7 -7.33 4.40 -22.32
CA ARG A 7 -8.03 5.37 -23.16
C ARG A 7 -8.18 4.82 -24.58
N GLU A 8 -9.33 5.05 -25.19
CA GLU A 8 -9.61 4.59 -26.55
C GLU A 8 -8.70 5.28 -27.59
N GLY A 9 -8.45 4.58 -28.70
CA GLY A 9 -7.73 5.13 -29.86
C GLY A 9 -6.19 5.12 -29.80
N GLN A 10 -5.58 4.47 -28.79
CA GLN A 10 -4.12 4.47 -28.60
C GLN A 10 -3.42 3.15 -28.98
N GLU A 11 -4.21 2.07 -29.04
CA GLU A 11 -3.74 0.67 -29.01
C GLU A 11 -2.88 0.27 -30.23
N ALA A 12 -2.89 1.06 -31.31
CA ALA A 12 -2.14 0.76 -32.54
C ALA A 12 -0.78 1.47 -32.67
N SER A 13 -0.41 2.39 -31.75
CA SER A 13 0.71 3.32 -31.98
C SER A 13 1.79 3.37 -30.89
N LEU A 14 1.53 2.83 -29.70
CA LEU A 14 2.43 2.97 -28.54
C LEU A 14 2.60 1.63 -27.81
N PRO A 15 3.77 1.40 -27.16
CA PRO A 15 3.94 0.26 -26.27
C PRO A 15 2.98 0.36 -25.07
N ILE A 16 2.58 -0.78 -24.49
CA ILE A 16 1.59 -0.85 -23.39
C ILE A 16 1.98 0.04 -22.20
N THR A 17 3.28 0.15 -21.91
CA THR A 17 3.83 1.00 -20.85
C THR A 17 3.52 2.48 -21.05
N GLU A 18 3.39 2.94 -22.29
CA GLU A 18 3.16 4.34 -22.67
C GLU A 18 1.67 4.65 -22.90
N LEU A 19 0.81 3.64 -23.01
CA LEU A 19 -0.63 3.85 -23.14
C LEU A 19 -1.16 4.65 -21.94
N LEU A 20 -2.00 5.63 -22.23
CA LEU A 20 -2.68 6.41 -21.21
C LEU A 20 -3.85 5.63 -20.66
N THR A 21 -4.03 5.76 -19.36
CA THR A 21 -5.11 5.14 -18.60
C THR A 21 -5.95 6.21 -17.91
N THR A 22 -7.19 5.86 -17.58
CA THR A 22 -7.99 6.53 -16.56
C THR A 22 -7.65 5.91 -15.21
N GLY A 23 -7.71 6.69 -14.12
CA GLY A 23 -7.42 6.24 -12.77
C GLY A 23 -6.05 6.64 -12.23
N ASP A 24 -5.79 6.31 -10.97
CA ASP A 24 -4.55 6.70 -10.29
C ASP A 24 -3.33 5.90 -10.80
N ALA A 25 -2.14 6.34 -10.40
CA ALA A 25 -0.88 5.74 -10.83
C ALA A 25 -0.75 4.25 -10.44
N THR A 26 -1.25 3.87 -9.26
CA THR A 26 -1.20 2.49 -8.76
C THR A 26 -2.07 1.59 -9.62
N GLU A 27 -3.31 1.99 -9.85
CA GLU A 27 -4.24 1.21 -10.65
C GLU A 27 -3.82 1.12 -12.12
N SER A 28 -3.30 2.22 -12.64
CA SER A 28 -2.75 2.32 -14.00
C SER A 28 -1.57 1.37 -14.19
N ALA A 29 -0.68 1.27 -13.20
CA ALA A 29 0.44 0.32 -13.25
C ALA A 29 -0.06 -1.14 -13.21
N LEU A 30 -1.05 -1.45 -12.36
CA LEU A 30 -1.62 -2.80 -12.27
C LEU A 30 -2.29 -3.25 -13.58
N ILE A 31 -3.09 -2.39 -14.21
CA ILE A 31 -3.76 -2.74 -15.47
C ILE A 31 -2.73 -2.92 -16.60
N LYS A 32 -1.69 -2.07 -16.66
CA LYS A 32 -0.59 -2.22 -17.62
C LYS A 32 0.17 -3.54 -17.40
N PHE A 33 0.49 -3.88 -16.16
CA PHE A 33 1.17 -5.13 -15.82
C PHE A 33 0.40 -6.36 -16.30
N ILE A 34 -0.90 -6.44 -15.99
CA ILE A 34 -1.75 -7.55 -16.43
C ILE A 34 -1.87 -7.57 -17.96
N GLN A 35 -1.96 -6.41 -18.62
CA GLN A 35 -2.05 -6.35 -20.08
C GLN A 35 -0.76 -6.83 -20.75
N ILE A 36 0.40 -6.47 -20.19
CA ILE A 36 1.70 -6.97 -20.68
C ILE A 36 1.81 -8.49 -20.51
N LYS A 37 1.32 -9.05 -19.40
CA LYS A 37 1.45 -10.47 -19.09
C LYS A 37 0.45 -11.37 -19.81
N TYR A 38 -0.80 -10.93 -19.96
CA TYR A 38 -1.90 -11.78 -20.42
C TYR A 38 -2.61 -11.24 -21.67
N ASN A 39 -2.39 -9.97 -22.04
CA ASN A 39 -2.95 -9.31 -23.22
C ASN A 39 -4.48 -9.45 -23.42
N ASN A 40 -5.25 -9.61 -22.35
CA ASN A 40 -6.67 -10.00 -22.43
C ASN A 40 -7.57 -9.34 -21.37
N ILE A 41 -7.19 -8.18 -20.81
CA ILE A 41 -7.97 -7.53 -19.73
C ILE A 41 -9.43 -7.28 -20.10
N LYS A 42 -9.69 -6.84 -21.35
CA LYS A 42 -11.06 -6.57 -21.81
C LYS A 42 -11.90 -7.85 -21.76
N GLU A 43 -11.33 -8.96 -22.21
CA GLU A 43 -11.99 -10.26 -22.17
C GLU A 43 -12.22 -10.74 -20.73
N ILE A 44 -11.17 -10.71 -19.88
CA ILE A 44 -11.29 -11.10 -18.46
C ILE A 44 -12.40 -10.28 -17.78
N ARG A 45 -12.39 -8.95 -17.93
CA ARG A 45 -13.41 -8.10 -17.30
C ARG A 45 -14.81 -8.34 -17.85
N SER A 46 -14.95 -8.70 -19.13
CA SER A 46 -16.26 -9.00 -19.72
C SER A 46 -16.92 -10.25 -19.11
N LYS A 47 -16.13 -11.20 -18.61
CA LYS A 47 -16.61 -12.41 -17.92
C LYS A 47 -17.09 -12.13 -16.50
N PHE A 48 -16.65 -11.03 -15.88
CA PHE A 48 -16.96 -10.69 -14.49
C PHE A 48 -17.78 -9.40 -14.41
N LYS A 49 -19.10 -9.53 -14.36
CA LYS A 49 -20.01 -8.39 -14.20
C LYS A 49 -19.87 -7.80 -12.80
N ARG A 50 -19.39 -6.56 -12.71
CA ARG A 50 -19.27 -5.85 -11.43
C ARG A 50 -20.65 -5.46 -10.90
N LEU A 51 -20.99 -5.96 -9.71
CA LEU A 51 -22.26 -5.71 -9.04
C LEU A 51 -22.14 -4.62 -7.97
N PHE A 52 -20.98 -4.56 -7.32
CA PHE A 52 -20.70 -3.61 -6.27
C PHE A 52 -19.24 -3.17 -6.30
N GLU A 53 -19.01 -1.93 -5.90
CA GLU A 53 -17.69 -1.36 -5.70
C GLU A 53 -17.73 -0.39 -4.53
N ASN A 54 -16.82 -0.60 -3.58
CA ASN A 54 -16.45 0.40 -2.59
C ASN A 54 -15.03 0.87 -2.94
N PRO A 55 -14.87 2.05 -3.57
CA PRO A 55 -13.56 2.52 -4.02
C PRO A 55 -12.61 2.72 -2.83
N PHE A 56 -11.32 2.88 -3.13
CA PHE A 56 -10.31 3.09 -2.09
C PHE A 56 -10.68 4.28 -1.18
N ASP A 57 -10.77 4.02 0.12
CA ASP A 57 -10.96 5.02 1.16
C ASP A 57 -9.69 5.15 2.01
N SER A 58 -9.26 6.37 2.32
CA SER A 58 -8.01 6.61 3.06
C SER A 58 -8.09 6.19 4.53
N ASN A 59 -9.29 6.10 5.11
CA ASN A 59 -9.49 5.67 6.49
C ASN A 59 -9.42 4.14 6.57
N THR A 60 -10.13 3.43 5.69
CA THR A 60 -10.13 1.96 5.64
C THR A 60 -8.86 1.40 5.00
N LYS A 61 -8.26 2.13 4.06
CA LYS A 61 -7.09 1.78 3.24
C LYS A 61 -7.33 0.54 2.35
N ILE A 62 -8.58 0.30 1.96
CA ILE A 62 -9.01 -0.86 1.18
C ILE A 62 -9.91 -0.40 0.02
N HIS A 63 -9.80 -1.08 -1.12
CA HIS A 63 -10.75 -1.07 -2.24
C HIS A 63 -11.39 -2.46 -2.33
N GLU A 64 -12.72 -2.51 -2.39
CA GLU A 64 -13.50 -3.75 -2.39
C GLU A 64 -14.44 -3.80 -3.60
N CYS A 65 -14.62 -4.98 -4.18
CA CYS A 65 -15.56 -5.19 -5.27
C CYS A 65 -16.24 -6.56 -5.18
N VAL A 66 -17.48 -6.63 -5.63
CA VAL A 66 -18.21 -7.88 -5.87
C VAL A 66 -18.52 -8.02 -7.35
N HIS A 67 -18.19 -9.16 -7.93
CA HIS A 67 -18.47 -9.49 -9.32
C HIS A 67 -19.27 -10.79 -9.42
N GLU A 68 -20.12 -10.90 -10.43
CA GLU A 68 -20.74 -12.14 -10.86
C GLU A 68 -19.94 -12.69 -12.05
N ASN A 69 -19.49 -13.93 -11.95
CA ASN A 69 -18.90 -14.64 -13.08
C ASN A 69 -20.03 -15.11 -14.01
N LEU A 70 -20.10 -14.54 -15.21
CA LEU A 70 -21.15 -14.82 -16.18
C LEU A 70 -21.03 -16.23 -16.80
N GLU A 71 -19.87 -16.88 -16.70
CA GLU A 71 -19.65 -18.23 -17.22
C GLU A 71 -20.04 -19.30 -16.19
N THR A 72 -19.70 -19.12 -14.92
CA THR A 72 -19.96 -20.12 -13.85
C THR A 72 -21.19 -19.82 -13.00
N GLY A 73 -21.66 -18.57 -12.97
CA GLY A 73 -22.73 -18.10 -12.08
C GLY A 73 -22.27 -17.90 -10.62
N GLU A 74 -20.98 -18.04 -10.32
CA GLU A 74 -20.40 -17.80 -9.01
C GLU A 74 -20.17 -16.30 -8.76
N TYR A 75 -20.11 -15.91 -7.50
CA TYR A 75 -19.85 -14.54 -7.09
C TYR A 75 -18.44 -14.42 -6.50
N LEU A 76 -17.69 -13.45 -6.98
CA LEU A 76 -16.33 -13.14 -6.57
C LEU A 76 -16.29 -11.84 -5.76
N ILE A 77 -16.01 -11.98 -4.47
CA ILE A 77 -15.58 -10.85 -3.63
C ILE A 77 -14.08 -10.72 -3.78
N SER A 78 -13.61 -9.51 -4.07
CA SER A 78 -12.17 -9.21 -4.23
C SER A 78 -11.82 -7.92 -3.51
N MET A 79 -10.68 -7.92 -2.83
CA MET A 79 -10.17 -6.73 -2.14
C MET A 79 -8.69 -6.51 -2.46
N LYS A 80 -8.29 -5.25 -2.52
CA LYS A 80 -6.89 -4.83 -2.50
C LYS A 80 -6.72 -3.66 -1.55
N GLY A 81 -5.55 -3.52 -0.95
CA GLY A 81 -5.31 -2.43 -0.01
C GLY A 81 -3.99 -2.54 0.72
N ALA A 82 -3.87 -1.79 1.81
CA ALA A 82 -2.71 -1.87 2.70
C ALA A 82 -2.51 -3.33 3.18
N PRO A 83 -1.29 -3.92 3.06
CA PRO A 83 -1.05 -5.32 3.37
C PRO A 83 -1.56 -5.75 4.74
N GLU A 84 -1.32 -4.94 5.77
CA GLU A 84 -1.74 -5.24 7.15
C GLU A 84 -3.26 -5.22 7.33
N ARG A 85 -3.98 -4.43 6.52
CA ARG A 85 -5.44 -4.38 6.55
C ARG A 85 -6.06 -5.59 5.86
N ILE A 86 -5.44 -6.03 4.77
CA ILE A 86 -5.91 -7.17 3.97
C ILE A 86 -5.69 -8.49 4.72
N ILE A 87 -4.49 -8.72 5.27
CA ILE A 87 -4.19 -9.99 5.96
C ILE A 87 -5.08 -10.18 7.19
N ASN A 88 -5.41 -9.10 7.92
CA ASN A 88 -6.28 -9.14 9.09
C ASN A 88 -7.75 -9.50 8.77
N LYS A 89 -8.16 -9.38 7.51
CA LYS A 89 -9.49 -9.82 7.03
C LYS A 89 -9.45 -11.27 6.48
N CYS A 90 -8.28 -11.89 6.37
CA CYS A 90 -8.12 -13.22 5.82
C CYS A 90 -8.01 -14.28 6.93
N THR A 91 -8.65 -15.42 6.74
CA THR A 91 -8.47 -16.63 7.57
C THR A 91 -7.73 -17.73 6.80
N LYS A 92 -7.71 -17.61 5.47
CA LYS A 92 -7.17 -18.57 4.52
C LYS A 92 -6.09 -17.94 3.67
N ILE A 93 -5.20 -18.76 3.11
CA ILE A 93 -4.14 -18.34 2.19
C ILE A 93 -4.02 -19.36 1.05
N MET A 94 -3.75 -18.86 -0.16
CA MET A 94 -3.49 -19.67 -1.34
C MET A 94 -1.99 -19.97 -1.46
N ILE A 95 -1.60 -21.24 -1.37
CA ILE A 95 -0.21 -21.68 -1.55
C ILE A 95 -0.21 -22.81 -2.59
N ASN A 96 0.52 -22.64 -3.69
CA ASN A 96 0.62 -23.65 -4.76
C ASN A 96 -0.75 -24.19 -5.22
N ASN A 97 -1.73 -23.30 -5.43
CA ASN A 97 -3.12 -23.61 -5.77
C ASN A 97 -3.91 -24.41 -4.71
N GLN A 98 -3.44 -24.45 -3.46
CA GLN A 98 -4.16 -25.03 -2.33
C GLN A 98 -4.55 -23.93 -1.33
N ILE A 99 -5.79 -24.02 -0.85
CA ILE A 99 -6.31 -23.11 0.17
C ILE A 99 -6.01 -23.72 1.55
N LEU A 100 -5.19 -23.04 2.33
CA LEU A 100 -4.80 -23.42 3.68
C LEU A 100 -5.34 -22.40 4.69
N ASN A 101 -5.50 -22.80 5.94
CA ASN A 101 -5.75 -21.84 7.02
C ASN A 101 -4.46 -21.07 7.33
N ILE A 102 -4.59 -19.77 7.58
CA ILE A 102 -3.47 -18.95 8.06
C ILE A 102 -3.11 -19.43 9.46
N ASN A 103 -1.82 -19.72 9.65
CA ASN A 103 -1.22 -20.10 10.91
C ASN A 103 -0.03 -19.17 11.19
N GLU A 104 0.61 -19.33 12.35
CA GLU A 104 1.74 -18.49 12.77
C GLU A 104 2.90 -18.51 11.75
N GLN A 105 3.18 -19.66 11.15
CA GLN A 105 4.21 -19.78 10.10
C GLN A 105 3.90 -18.88 8.90
N TRP A 106 2.66 -18.89 8.41
CA TRP A 106 2.27 -18.04 7.27
C TRP A 106 2.25 -16.56 7.62
N THR A 107 1.89 -16.20 8.86
CA THR A 107 2.00 -14.83 9.36
C THR A 107 3.46 -14.35 9.34
N LEU A 108 4.41 -15.16 9.81
CA LEU A 108 5.83 -14.81 9.81
C LEU A 108 6.39 -14.63 8.39
N GLU A 109 6.03 -15.52 7.46
CA GLU A 109 6.47 -15.40 6.06
C GLU A 109 5.86 -14.17 5.36
N PHE A 110 4.60 -13.83 5.67
CA PHE A 110 3.99 -12.58 5.23
C PHE A 110 4.75 -11.36 5.74
N GLU A 111 5.03 -11.30 7.05
CA GLU A 111 5.75 -10.17 7.66
C GLU A 111 7.15 -9.99 7.08
N LYS A 112 7.88 -11.10 6.89
CA LYS A 112 9.19 -11.10 6.27
C LYS A 112 9.15 -10.59 4.83
N SER A 113 8.19 -11.05 4.04
CA SER A 113 8.02 -10.62 2.65
C SER A 113 7.63 -9.14 2.57
N TYR A 114 6.68 -8.71 3.41
CA TYR A 114 6.25 -7.32 3.48
C TYR A 114 7.40 -6.38 3.87
N LYS A 115 8.20 -6.77 4.87
CA LYS A 115 9.38 -6.02 5.29
C LYS A 115 10.41 -5.91 4.17
N THR A 116 10.73 -7.02 3.50
CA THR A 116 11.72 -7.05 2.42
C THR A 116 11.34 -6.09 1.28
N LEU A 117 10.08 -6.13 0.82
CA LEU A 117 9.58 -5.25 -0.23
C LEU A 117 9.56 -3.78 0.22
N GLY A 118 9.19 -3.53 1.48
CA GLY A 118 9.23 -2.18 2.06
C GLY A 118 10.65 -1.61 2.14
N GLU A 119 11.63 -2.42 2.51
CA GLU A 119 13.05 -2.04 2.57
C GLU A 119 13.64 -1.74 1.18
N MET A 120 13.07 -2.31 0.12
CA MET A 120 13.41 -1.98 -1.26
C MET A 120 12.82 -0.64 -1.73
N GLY A 121 12.02 0.04 -0.91
CA GLY A 121 11.36 1.29 -1.29
C GLY A 121 10.18 1.08 -2.23
N GLU A 122 9.59 -0.12 -2.21
CA GLU A 122 8.43 -0.42 -3.03
C GLU A 122 7.13 -0.15 -2.24
N ARG A 123 6.11 0.31 -2.96
CA ARG A 123 4.73 0.43 -2.47
C ARG A 123 4.06 -0.94 -2.58
N VAL A 124 3.74 -1.54 -1.44
CA VAL A 124 3.18 -2.90 -1.38
C VAL A 124 1.66 -2.87 -1.18
N LEU A 125 0.94 -3.73 -1.88
CA LEU A 125 -0.49 -3.99 -1.72
C LEU A 125 -0.74 -5.44 -1.38
N GLY A 126 -1.67 -5.70 -0.46
CA GLY A 126 -2.24 -7.03 -0.25
C GLY A 126 -3.40 -7.29 -1.20
N LEU A 127 -3.53 -8.53 -1.67
CA LEU A 127 -4.63 -9.00 -2.52
C LEU A 127 -5.31 -10.19 -1.84
N CYS A 128 -6.64 -10.18 -1.80
CA CYS A 128 -7.42 -11.31 -1.33
C CYS A 128 -8.74 -11.45 -2.09
N TYR A 129 -9.34 -12.63 -1.98
CA TYR A 129 -10.62 -12.92 -2.60
C TYR A 129 -11.44 -13.93 -1.81
N ARG A 130 -12.72 -14.03 -2.12
CA ARG A 130 -13.62 -15.09 -1.70
C ARG A 130 -14.60 -15.40 -2.82
N LEU A 131 -14.79 -16.69 -3.10
CA LEU A 131 -15.83 -17.17 -4.00
C LEU A 131 -17.05 -17.55 -3.18
N LEU A 132 -18.22 -17.23 -3.71
CA LEU A 132 -19.52 -17.56 -3.14
C LEU A 132 -20.37 -18.24 -4.21
N THR A 133 -21.08 -19.28 -3.79
CA THR A 133 -22.20 -19.81 -4.56
C THR A 133 -23.34 -18.80 -4.60
N LYS A 134 -24.30 -19.00 -5.52
CA LYS A 134 -25.50 -18.16 -5.61
C LYS A 134 -26.31 -18.15 -4.31
N GLU A 135 -26.42 -19.29 -3.65
CA GLU A 135 -27.16 -19.41 -2.37
C GLU A 135 -26.48 -18.61 -1.25
N GLU A 136 -25.15 -18.74 -1.13
CA GLU A 136 -24.37 -17.96 -0.16
C GLU A 136 -24.46 -16.46 -0.43
N TYR A 137 -24.35 -16.06 -1.70
CA TYR A 137 -24.50 -14.67 -2.11
C TYR A 137 -25.88 -14.11 -1.73
N LEU A 138 -26.97 -14.80 -2.07
CA LEU A 138 -28.33 -14.35 -1.75
C LEU A 138 -28.59 -14.28 -0.25
N LYS A 139 -28.01 -15.20 0.53
CA LYS A 139 -28.08 -15.15 2.00
C LYS A 139 -27.31 -13.96 2.58
N MET A 140 -26.17 -13.62 1.99
CA MET A 140 -25.29 -12.55 2.46
C MET A 140 -25.74 -11.16 2.00
N PHE A 141 -26.37 -11.06 0.83
CA PHE A 141 -26.84 -9.82 0.20
C PHE A 141 -28.30 -9.95 -0.26
N PRO A 142 -29.28 -10.07 0.66
CA PRO A 142 -30.67 -10.37 0.32
C PRO A 142 -31.36 -9.24 -0.47
N ASP A 143 -31.14 -7.97 -0.12
CA ASP A 143 -31.90 -6.86 -0.71
C ASP A 143 -31.02 -5.73 -1.28
N LYS A 144 -29.86 -5.42 -0.66
CA LYS A 144 -28.90 -4.40 -1.12
C LYS A 144 -27.49 -4.69 -0.63
N PHE A 145 -26.49 -4.16 -1.36
CA PHE A 145 -25.12 -4.03 -0.83
C PHE A 145 -25.09 -2.93 0.22
N THR A 146 -24.77 -3.29 1.46
CA THR A 146 -24.53 -2.36 2.56
C THR A 146 -23.09 -2.55 3.07
N THR A 147 -22.53 -1.52 3.70
CA THR A 147 -21.21 -1.62 4.34
C THR A 147 -21.16 -2.74 5.37
N GLN A 148 -22.25 -2.92 6.15
CA GLN A 148 -22.37 -4.02 7.12
C GLN A 148 -22.36 -5.40 6.47
N ALA A 149 -23.05 -5.57 5.33
CA ALA A 149 -23.02 -6.83 4.59
C ALA A 149 -21.62 -7.12 4.05
N MET A 150 -20.90 -6.09 3.58
CA MET A 150 -19.51 -6.22 3.15
C MET A 150 -18.57 -6.57 4.31
N ASP A 151 -18.73 -5.98 5.48
CA ASP A 151 -17.92 -6.33 6.66
C ASP A 151 -18.15 -7.78 7.10
N ALA A 152 -19.40 -8.25 7.07
CA ALA A 152 -19.71 -9.66 7.33
C ALA A 152 -19.13 -10.59 6.25
N ALA A 153 -19.15 -10.15 4.99
CA ALA A 153 -18.56 -10.85 3.85
C ALA A 153 -17.02 -10.85 3.87
N ALA A 154 -16.43 -9.85 4.53
CA ALA A 154 -14.99 -9.69 4.73
C ALA A 154 -14.42 -10.65 5.78
N CYS A 155 -15.25 -11.50 6.38
CA CYS A 155 -14.80 -12.66 7.14
C CYS A 155 -14.47 -13.81 6.17
N ASP A 156 -13.47 -14.63 6.49
CA ASP A 156 -13.11 -15.83 5.73
C ASP A 156 -12.58 -15.60 4.30
N LEU A 157 -11.93 -14.46 4.06
CA LEU A 157 -11.21 -14.22 2.81
C LEU A 157 -9.96 -15.11 2.68
N CYS A 158 -9.62 -15.43 1.44
CA CYS A 158 -8.40 -16.12 1.07
C CYS A 158 -7.36 -15.09 0.58
N PHE A 159 -6.27 -14.96 1.33
CA PHE A 159 -5.11 -14.16 0.94
C PHE A 159 -4.43 -14.80 -0.28
N LEU A 160 -4.23 -14.01 -1.33
CA LEU A 160 -3.57 -14.47 -2.56
C LEU A 160 -2.09 -14.16 -2.58
N GLY A 161 -1.70 -13.00 -2.05
CA GLY A 161 -0.32 -12.55 -2.10
C GLY A 161 -0.17 -11.05 -2.00
N LEU A 162 1.09 -10.64 -2.07
CA LEU A 162 1.51 -9.25 -2.16
C LEU A 162 1.83 -8.91 -3.62
N ILE A 163 1.54 -7.67 -4.00
CA ILE A 163 2.08 -7.06 -5.20
C ILE A 163 2.73 -5.73 -4.82
N SER A 164 3.91 -5.48 -5.35
CA SER A 164 4.64 -4.26 -5.10
C SER A 164 4.80 -3.44 -6.37
N LEU A 165 4.87 -2.13 -6.18
CA LEU A 165 5.05 -1.15 -7.24
C LEU A 165 6.21 -0.25 -6.83
N ILE A 166 7.10 0.03 -7.76
CA ILE A 166 8.15 1.03 -7.54
C ILE A 166 7.73 2.34 -8.20
N ASP A 167 7.73 3.42 -7.43
CA ASP A 167 7.74 4.78 -7.96
C ASP A 167 9.17 5.30 -7.84
N PRO A 168 10.03 5.09 -8.85
CA PRO A 168 11.44 5.42 -8.72
C PRO A 168 11.60 6.94 -8.57
N PRO A 169 12.52 7.39 -7.71
CA PRO A 169 12.80 8.82 -7.60
C PRO A 169 13.26 9.36 -8.97
N ARG A 170 12.85 10.60 -9.28
CA ARG A 170 13.28 11.25 -10.51
C ARG A 170 14.81 11.27 -10.59
N PRO A 171 15.43 11.02 -11.76
CA PRO A 171 16.89 10.93 -11.87
C PRO A 171 17.66 12.13 -11.32
N GLY A 172 17.09 13.34 -11.38
CA GLY A 172 17.70 14.57 -10.84
C GLY A 172 17.46 14.82 -9.35
N ALA A 173 16.58 14.05 -8.69
CA ALA A 173 16.21 14.28 -7.30
C ALA A 173 17.38 14.12 -6.31
N PRO A 174 18.21 13.05 -6.38
CA PRO A 174 19.35 12.91 -5.47
C PRO A 174 20.33 14.08 -5.58
N TYR A 175 20.65 14.50 -6.81
CA TYR A 175 21.55 15.64 -7.05
C TYR A 175 20.99 16.96 -6.49
N ALA A 176 19.69 17.21 -6.68
CA ALA A 176 19.04 18.41 -6.14
C ALA A 176 19.07 18.43 -4.60
N ILE A 177 18.79 17.30 -3.96
CA ILE A 177 18.83 17.16 -2.50
C ILE A 177 20.25 17.40 -1.97
N GLU A 178 21.27 16.85 -2.63
CA GLU A 178 22.67 17.06 -2.29
C GLU A 178 23.07 18.54 -2.36
N ARG A 179 22.65 19.27 -3.42
CA ARG A 179 22.89 20.70 -3.57
C ARG A 179 22.21 21.53 -2.48
N CYS A 180 20.97 21.20 -2.13
CA CYS A 180 20.28 21.83 -1.01
C CYS A 180 21.04 21.63 0.31
N LYS A 181 21.40 20.38 0.64
CA LYS A 181 22.19 20.06 1.85
C LYS A 181 23.54 20.77 1.87
N SER A 182 24.26 20.79 0.75
CA SER A 182 25.56 21.47 0.62
C SER A 182 25.47 22.99 0.82
N SER A 183 24.29 23.57 0.63
CA SER A 183 24.01 25.00 0.83
C SER A 183 23.48 25.32 2.24
N GLY A 184 23.47 24.35 3.15
CA GLY A 184 22.94 24.49 4.51
C GLY A 184 21.41 24.44 4.59
N ILE A 185 20.72 24.06 3.50
CA ILE A 185 19.27 23.89 3.49
C ILE A 185 18.94 22.50 4.01
N ARG A 186 18.13 22.45 5.06
CA ARG A 186 17.61 21.19 5.61
C ARG A 186 16.41 20.71 4.81
N VAL A 187 16.48 19.46 4.37
CA VAL A 187 15.42 18.80 3.59
C VAL A 187 14.70 17.79 4.49
N ILE A 188 13.37 17.88 4.55
CA ILE A 188 12.49 16.98 5.31
C ILE A 188 11.53 16.33 4.31
N MET A 189 11.32 15.02 4.43
CA MET A 189 10.31 14.30 3.65
C MET A 189 8.99 14.24 4.42
N ILE A 190 7.88 14.54 3.76
CA ILE A 190 6.51 14.35 4.27
C ILE A 190 5.76 13.55 3.20
N THR A 191 5.27 12.37 3.55
CA THR A 191 4.57 11.47 2.61
C THR A 191 3.45 10.68 3.30
N GLY A 192 2.40 10.35 2.53
CA GLY A 192 1.35 9.43 2.93
C GLY A 192 1.76 7.94 2.85
N ASP A 193 2.94 7.64 2.31
CA ASP A 193 3.42 6.25 2.16
C ASP A 193 3.76 5.59 3.50
N HIS A 194 3.88 4.27 3.49
CA HIS A 194 4.34 3.51 4.66
C HIS A 194 5.76 3.89 5.07
N SER A 195 6.04 3.83 6.39
CA SER A 195 7.32 4.26 6.97
C SER A 195 8.53 3.50 6.39
N LEU A 196 8.42 2.20 6.14
CA LEU A 196 9.50 1.43 5.53
C LEU A 196 9.84 1.93 4.12
N THR A 197 8.83 2.07 3.26
CA THR A 197 8.97 2.56 1.89
C THR A 197 9.53 3.97 1.87
N ALA A 198 8.97 4.87 2.69
CA ALA A 198 9.41 6.25 2.81
C ALA A 198 10.88 6.34 3.27
N ALA A 199 11.27 5.55 4.28
CA ALA A 199 12.64 5.49 4.77
C ALA A 199 13.61 4.97 3.71
N ALA A 200 13.24 3.93 2.96
CA ALA A 200 14.06 3.38 1.89
C ALA A 200 14.23 4.39 0.73
N ILE A 201 13.16 5.04 0.29
CA ILE A 201 13.24 6.11 -0.73
C ILE A 201 14.08 7.27 -0.22
N ALA A 202 13.88 7.71 1.03
CA ALA A 202 14.64 8.79 1.62
C ALA A 202 16.14 8.47 1.72
N LYS A 203 16.51 7.21 1.98
CA LYS A 203 17.90 6.74 1.88
C LYS A 203 18.42 6.80 0.45
N ASN A 204 17.64 6.29 -0.51
CA ASN A 204 18.03 6.26 -1.92
C ASN A 204 18.27 7.66 -2.51
N VAL A 205 17.51 8.67 -2.07
CA VAL A 205 17.69 10.06 -2.53
C VAL A 205 18.62 10.90 -1.65
N GLY A 206 19.18 10.31 -0.59
CA GLY A 206 20.13 10.99 0.30
C GLY A 206 19.51 11.96 1.30
N ILE A 207 18.21 11.86 1.59
CA ILE A 207 17.56 12.59 2.70
C ILE A 207 17.98 11.96 4.04
N LEU A 208 17.99 10.64 4.12
CA LEU A 208 18.51 9.88 5.26
C LEU A 208 19.87 9.27 4.91
N THR A 209 20.85 9.47 5.77
CA THR A 209 22.21 8.91 5.65
C THR A 209 22.64 8.18 6.92
N LEU A 210 21.95 8.42 8.04
CA LEU A 210 22.28 7.86 9.35
C LEU A 210 21.41 6.62 9.68
N ASN A 211 21.73 5.96 10.79
CA ASN A 211 20.88 4.92 11.34
C ASN A 211 19.54 5.50 11.78
N ILE A 212 18.45 4.76 11.57
CA ILE A 212 17.11 5.23 11.90
C ILE A 212 16.78 4.88 13.34
N LYS A 213 16.22 5.84 14.08
CA LYS A 213 15.53 5.59 15.35
C LYS A 213 14.03 5.53 15.15
N SER A 214 13.39 4.61 15.86
CA SER A 214 11.92 4.55 15.93
C SER A 214 11.40 5.65 16.85
N PHE A 215 10.11 5.98 16.74
CA PHE A 215 9.47 6.96 17.60
C PHE A 215 9.62 6.65 19.09
N LYS A 216 9.59 5.36 19.45
CA LYS A 216 9.80 4.92 20.84
C LYS A 216 11.21 5.28 21.33
N ASP A 217 12.23 5.02 20.53
CA ASP A 217 13.63 5.33 20.86
C ASP A 217 13.83 6.84 20.97
N ILE A 218 13.16 7.62 20.11
CA ILE A 218 13.18 9.10 20.16
C ILE A 218 12.57 9.58 21.48
N LYS A 219 11.45 9.02 21.92
CA LYS A 219 10.83 9.38 23.21
C LYS A 219 11.73 9.03 24.40
N GLU A 220 12.41 7.90 24.35
CA GLU A 220 13.39 7.53 25.38
C GLU A 220 14.55 8.52 25.45
N ASP A 221 15.08 8.96 24.31
CA ASP A 221 16.13 10.00 24.26
C ASP A 221 15.67 11.33 24.88
N MET A 222 14.41 11.71 24.63
CA MET A 222 13.81 12.93 25.16
C MET A 222 13.69 12.88 26.69
N CYS A 223 13.24 11.74 27.23
CA CYS A 223 13.15 11.53 28.67
C CYS A 223 14.52 11.56 29.35
N ASN A 224 15.55 11.05 28.66
CA ASN A 224 16.92 10.95 29.18
C ASN A 224 17.79 12.18 28.88
N TYR A 225 17.25 13.20 28.20
CA TYR A 225 18.00 14.39 27.74
C TYR A 225 19.27 14.04 26.95
N ASP A 226 19.26 12.94 26.18
CA ASP A 226 20.42 12.51 25.38
C ASP A 226 20.53 13.27 24.06
N TYR A 227 21.06 14.49 24.15
CA TYR A 227 21.31 15.39 23.02
C TYR A 227 22.39 14.91 22.04
N PHE A 228 23.26 13.99 22.46
CA PHE A 228 24.35 13.48 21.61
C PHE A 228 23.87 12.39 20.68
N SER A 229 22.83 11.65 21.09
CA SER A 229 22.13 10.68 20.26
C SER A 229 21.49 11.35 19.05
N SER A 230 20.68 12.40 19.24
CA SER A 230 19.83 12.99 18.18
C SER A 230 20.60 13.51 16.95
N GLN A 231 21.86 13.91 17.10
CA GLN A 231 22.72 14.32 15.98
C GLN A 231 23.32 13.17 15.15
N LYS A 232 23.27 11.94 15.68
CA LYS A 232 23.87 10.74 15.05
C LYS A 232 22.85 9.81 14.39
N TYR A 233 21.56 10.10 14.52
CA TYR A 233 20.49 9.27 14.00
C TYR A 233 19.52 10.08 13.14
N SER A 234 18.87 9.39 12.21
CA SER A 234 17.72 9.89 11.46
C SER A 234 16.43 9.58 12.22
N ALA A 235 15.44 10.47 12.13
CA ALA A 235 14.11 10.24 12.67
C ALA A 235 13.12 9.83 11.58
N VAL A 236 12.36 8.75 11.83
CA VAL A 236 11.20 8.38 11.01
C VAL A 236 9.97 8.34 11.91
N ILE A 237 8.99 9.19 11.62
CA ILE A 237 7.79 9.40 12.46
C ILE A 237 6.56 9.08 11.62
N THR A 238 5.67 8.25 12.15
CA THR A 238 4.41 7.94 11.46
C THR A 238 3.35 9.01 11.71
N GLY A 239 2.33 9.09 10.86
CA GLY A 239 1.21 10.01 11.07
C GLY A 239 0.47 9.77 12.39
N ASP A 240 0.35 8.50 12.80
CA ASP A 240 -0.26 8.13 14.10
C ASP A 240 0.60 8.63 15.27
N ASP A 241 1.93 8.50 15.17
CA ASP A 241 2.86 9.04 16.18
C ASP A 241 2.81 10.57 16.22
N LEU A 242 2.78 11.21 15.04
CA LEU A 242 2.72 12.66 14.88
C LEU A 242 1.44 13.25 15.49
N TYR A 243 0.31 12.57 15.34
CA TYR A 243 -0.96 12.99 15.96
C TYR A 243 -0.90 12.95 17.50
N ASN A 244 -0.12 12.03 18.06
CA ASN A 244 0.06 11.87 19.50
C ASN A 244 1.20 12.73 20.08
N LEU A 245 1.86 13.54 19.25
CA LEU A 245 2.90 14.46 19.68
C LEU A 245 2.34 15.78 20.19
N THR A 246 2.87 16.26 21.31
CA THR A 246 2.69 17.65 21.73
C THR A 246 3.54 18.60 20.88
N ALA A 247 3.15 19.87 20.82
CA ALA A 247 3.90 20.89 20.09
C ALA A 247 5.37 21.00 20.54
N ARG A 248 5.63 20.84 21.86
CA ARG A 248 6.99 20.86 22.42
C ARG A 248 7.81 19.65 21.98
N GLU A 249 7.19 18.48 21.92
CA GLU A 249 7.89 17.29 21.48
C GLU A 249 8.23 17.36 19.98
N LEU A 250 7.30 17.87 19.16
CA LEU A 250 7.56 18.11 17.74
C LEU A 250 8.69 19.13 17.54
N GLU A 251 8.68 20.23 18.29
CA GLU A 251 9.74 21.24 18.28
C GLU A 251 11.09 20.64 18.68
N TYR A 252 11.13 19.78 19.69
CA TYR A 252 12.34 19.05 20.06
C TYR A 252 12.85 18.21 18.90
N ILE A 253 12.00 17.40 18.27
CA ILE A 253 12.42 16.51 17.17
C ILE A 253 12.95 17.36 16.02
N ILE A 254 12.23 18.39 15.62
CA ILE A 254 12.65 19.30 14.54
C ILE A 254 13.96 19.99 14.91
N SER A 255 14.19 20.39 16.16
CA SER A 255 15.42 21.09 16.54
C SER A 255 16.64 20.17 16.64
N ASN A 256 16.43 18.88 16.95
CA ASN A 256 17.50 17.98 17.36
C ASN A 256 17.91 16.96 16.29
N TYR A 257 16.99 16.53 15.43
CA TYR A 257 17.28 15.54 14.39
C TYR A 257 17.54 16.25 13.06
N SER A 258 18.75 16.13 12.50
CA SER A 258 19.09 16.79 11.23
C SER A 258 18.35 16.19 10.03
N GLU A 259 18.06 14.89 10.07
CA GLU A 259 17.41 14.13 9.00
C GLU A 259 16.08 13.56 9.47
N ILE A 260 14.97 13.97 8.84
CA ILE A 260 13.61 13.60 9.26
C ILE A 260 12.76 13.15 8.08
N VAL A 261 12.00 12.07 8.30
CA VAL A 261 10.90 11.63 7.44
C VAL A 261 9.62 11.52 8.26
N PHE A 262 8.58 12.22 7.83
CA PHE A 262 7.21 11.99 8.28
C PHE A 262 6.50 11.11 7.26
N ALA A 263 6.08 9.92 7.68
CA ALA A 263 5.43 8.92 6.84
C ALA A 263 3.98 8.69 7.29
N ARG A 264 3.12 8.17 6.42
CA ARG A 264 1.68 7.98 6.67
C ARG A 264 0.95 9.24 7.15
N THR A 265 1.37 10.43 6.72
CA THR A 265 0.69 11.68 7.11
C THR A 265 -0.59 11.88 6.31
N SER A 266 -1.64 12.36 6.97
CA SER A 266 -2.83 12.90 6.28
C SER A 266 -2.58 14.35 5.81
N PRO A 267 -3.30 14.81 4.78
CA PRO A 267 -3.35 16.23 4.41
C PRO A 267 -3.82 17.14 5.56
#